data_AF-A0A544Y5N4-F1
#
_entry.id   AF-A0A544Y5N4-F1
#
_cell.length_a   1.000
_cell.length_b   1.000
_cell.length_c   1.000
_cell.angle_alpha   90.00
_cell.angle_beta   90.00
_cell.angle_gamma   90.00
#
_symmetry.space_group_name_H-M   'P 1'
#
loop_
_entity.id
_entity.type
_entity.pdbx_description
1 polymer ?
#
loop_
_entity_poly.entity_id
_entity_poly.type
_entity_poly.pdbx_seq_one_letter_code
_entity_poly.pdbx_strand_id
1 'polypeptide(L)'
;ECYGSWQAVYALFRRWQRAGVWQKILTGLQALADAAELITWQVGVDSTIVRAHQHAAGAPRKPCLQAEPPGGVSTEPADHALGRSRGGLSTKLHLACEQGRRLLSLVLTAGQRGDAPQFEAVMAGIRV
;
A
#
# COMPACT_ATOMS: atom_id res chain seq x y z
N GLU A 1 -4.89 -22.31 20.49
CA GLU A 1 -4.46 -21.66 19.23
C GLU A 1 -5.63 -20.86 18.66
N CYS A 2 -5.63 -19.52 18.74
CA CYS A 2 -6.84 -18.71 18.46
C CYS A 2 -7.05 -18.32 16.99
N TYR A 3 -6.13 -18.63 16.07
CA TYR A 3 -6.12 -18.03 14.72
C TYR A 3 -6.41 -19.00 13.56
N GLY A 4 -6.64 -20.30 13.84
CA GLY A 4 -6.93 -21.30 12.82
C GLY A 4 -5.75 -21.61 11.87
N SER A 5 -6.03 -22.24 10.72
CA SER A 5 -5.01 -22.61 9.75
C SER A 5 -4.43 -21.38 9.04
N TRP A 6 -3.11 -21.20 9.15
CA TRP A 6 -2.38 -20.12 8.47
C TRP A 6 -2.56 -20.16 6.95
N GLN A 7 -2.71 -21.35 6.36
CA GLN A 7 -2.89 -21.54 4.91
C GLN A 7 -4.20 -20.93 4.43
N ALA A 8 -5.26 -21.11 5.22
CA ALA A 8 -6.58 -20.54 4.91
C ALA A 8 -6.55 -19.01 4.99
N VAL A 9 -5.92 -18.46 6.04
CA VAL A 9 -5.76 -17.01 6.22
C VAL A 9 -4.94 -16.40 5.07
N TYR A 10 -3.81 -17.01 4.73
CA TYR A 10 -2.98 -16.55 3.61
C TYR A 10 -3.71 -16.64 2.27
N ALA A 11 -4.44 -17.74 2.01
CA ALA A 11 -5.21 -17.90 0.79
C ALA A 11 -6.32 -16.84 0.66
N LEU A 12 -6.99 -16.50 1.77
CA LEU A 12 -7.96 -15.40 1.79
C LEU A 12 -7.29 -14.06 1.47
N PHE A 13 -6.19 -13.75 2.16
CA PHE A 13 -5.42 -12.52 1.94
C PHE A 13 -5.01 -12.38 0.47
N ARG A 14 -4.47 -13.43 -0.14
CA ARG A 14 -4.04 -13.41 -1.55
C ARG A 14 -5.20 -13.23 -2.52
N ARG A 15 -6.34 -13.90 -2.30
CA ARG A 15 -7.53 -13.67 -3.13
C ARG A 15 -8.03 -12.23 -3.04
N TRP A 16 -8.09 -11.67 -1.84
CA TRP A 16 -8.53 -10.29 -1.62
C TRP A 16 -7.57 -9.27 -2.22
N GLN A 17 -6.26 -9.48 -2.07
CA GLN A 17 -5.23 -8.66 -2.70
C GLN A 17 -5.42 -8.60 -4.22
N ARG A 18 -5.59 -9.77 -4.87
CA ARG A 18 -5.76 -9.85 -6.33
C ARG A 18 -7.07 -9.24 -6.82
N ALA A 19 -8.14 -9.39 -6.07
CA ALA A 19 -9.45 -8.83 -6.39
C ALA A 19 -9.59 -7.32 -6.05
N GLY A 20 -8.53 -6.70 -5.50
CA GLY A 20 -8.50 -5.29 -5.08
C GLY A 20 -9.48 -4.98 -3.96
N VAL A 21 -9.79 -5.96 -3.10
CA VAL A 21 -10.78 -5.80 -2.02
C VAL A 21 -10.33 -4.73 -1.04
N TRP A 22 -9.04 -4.65 -0.73
CA TRP A 22 -8.49 -3.64 0.16
C TRP A 22 -8.72 -2.21 -0.37
N GLN A 23 -8.48 -1.99 -1.65
CA GLN A 23 -8.77 -0.71 -2.31
C GLN A 23 -10.27 -0.40 -2.27
N LYS A 24 -11.13 -1.38 -2.56
CA LYS A 24 -12.60 -1.21 -2.49
C LYS A 24 -13.08 -0.84 -1.08
N ILE A 25 -12.52 -1.48 -0.05
CA ILE A 25 -12.83 -1.16 1.36
C ILE A 25 -12.42 0.29 1.65
N LEU A 26 -11.19 0.69 1.28
CA LEU A 26 -10.73 2.06 1.50
C LEU A 26 -11.64 3.08 0.79
N THR A 27 -11.92 2.89 -0.50
CA THR A 27 -12.82 3.76 -1.26
C THR A 27 -14.21 3.83 -0.66
N GLY A 28 -14.77 2.69 -0.23
CA GLY A 28 -16.08 2.68 0.44
C GLY A 28 -16.08 3.45 1.76
N LEU A 29 -15.03 3.31 2.57
CA LEU A 29 -14.88 4.07 3.82
C LEU A 29 -14.68 5.58 3.57
N GLN A 30 -13.97 5.95 2.52
CA GLN A 30 -13.81 7.34 2.09
C GLN A 30 -15.14 7.94 1.67
N ALA A 31 -15.90 7.25 0.82
CA ALA A 31 -17.22 7.71 0.36
C ALA A 31 -18.23 7.84 1.52
N LEU A 32 -18.22 6.90 2.48
CA LEU A 32 -19.06 7.02 3.69
C LEU A 32 -18.65 8.22 4.56
N ALA A 33 -17.36 8.49 4.67
CA ALA A 33 -16.87 9.64 5.43
C ALA A 33 -17.20 10.98 4.76
N ASP A 34 -17.19 11.03 3.43
CA ASP A 34 -17.58 12.19 2.64
C ASP A 34 -19.07 12.48 2.73
N ALA A 35 -19.90 11.45 2.54
CA ALA A 35 -21.36 11.55 2.65
C ALA A 35 -21.82 11.98 4.06
N ALA A 36 -21.00 11.72 5.08
CA ALA A 36 -21.23 12.15 6.45
C ALA A 36 -20.59 13.53 6.78
N GLU A 37 -20.05 14.23 5.78
CA GLU A 37 -19.35 15.52 5.91
C GLU A 37 -18.20 15.51 6.93
N LEU A 38 -17.60 14.34 7.13
CA LEU A 38 -16.55 14.21 8.12
C LEU A 38 -15.20 14.69 7.59
N ILE A 39 -15.03 14.89 6.27
CA ILE A 39 -13.75 15.26 5.64
C ILE A 39 -13.59 16.78 5.64
N THR A 40 -12.66 17.32 6.44
CA THR A 40 -12.46 18.77 6.63
C THR A 40 -11.44 19.40 5.67
N TRP A 41 -10.90 18.61 4.73
CA TRP A 41 -9.98 19.05 3.66
C TRP A 41 -8.67 19.72 4.13
N GLN A 42 -8.34 19.65 5.43
CA GLN A 42 -7.00 19.90 5.92
C GLN A 42 -6.17 18.62 5.76
N VAL A 43 -5.31 18.59 4.74
CA VAL A 43 -4.55 17.40 4.35
C VAL A 43 -3.10 17.54 4.78
N GLY A 44 -2.63 16.61 5.61
CA GLY A 44 -1.22 16.40 5.92
C GLY A 44 -0.64 15.30 5.03
N VAL A 45 0.60 15.51 4.58
CA VAL A 45 1.37 14.48 3.86
C VAL A 45 2.58 14.10 4.69
N ASP A 46 2.74 12.81 4.93
CA ASP A 46 3.90 12.26 5.62
C ASP A 46 4.27 10.89 5.04
N SER A 47 5.48 10.44 5.34
CA SER A 47 5.94 9.12 4.95
C SER A 47 6.38 8.28 6.14
N THR A 48 6.24 6.97 6.02
CA THR A 48 6.77 6.03 7.00
C THR A 48 7.44 4.85 6.32
N ILE A 49 8.44 4.27 6.98
CA ILE A 49 9.23 3.15 6.46
C ILE A 49 8.85 1.89 7.23
N VAL A 50 8.46 0.85 6.49
CA VAL A 50 8.18 -0.48 7.03
C VAL A 50 9.31 -1.42 6.62
N ARG A 51 9.90 -2.11 7.60
CA ARG A 51 10.93 -3.12 7.35
C ARG A 51 10.29 -4.35 6.71
N ALA A 52 10.86 -4.79 5.60
CA ALA A 52 10.48 -6.04 4.99
C ALA A 52 11.19 -7.21 5.68
N HIS A 53 10.49 -8.33 5.84
CA HIS A 53 11.11 -9.57 6.29
C HIS A 53 12.17 -10.02 5.28
N GLN A 54 13.25 -10.66 5.73
CA GLN A 54 14.37 -11.05 4.86
C GLN A 54 13.95 -11.92 3.66
N HIS A 55 12.90 -12.73 3.81
CA HIS A 55 12.36 -13.58 2.74
C HIS A 55 11.58 -12.82 1.67
N ALA A 56 11.23 -11.54 1.89
CA ALA A 56 10.62 -10.69 0.86
C ALA A 56 11.58 -10.41 -0.32
N ALA A 57 12.90 -10.58 -0.12
CA ALA A 57 13.92 -10.38 -1.14
C ALA A 57 13.86 -11.38 -2.32
N GLY A 58 13.18 -12.52 -2.13
CA GLY A 58 13.20 -13.64 -3.06
C GLY A 58 12.22 -13.54 -4.23
N ALA A 59 11.39 -12.50 -4.28
CA ALA A 59 10.40 -12.34 -5.36
C ALA A 59 11.12 -12.18 -6.71
N PRO A 60 10.73 -12.96 -7.75
CA PRO A 60 11.31 -12.83 -9.08
C PRO A 60 11.10 -11.43 -9.65
N ARG A 61 12.20 -10.76 -10.04
CA ARG A 61 12.20 -9.43 -10.69
C ARG A 61 11.53 -9.40 -12.08
N LYS A 62 11.04 -10.54 -12.56
CA LYS A 62 10.26 -10.67 -13.80
C LYS A 62 8.85 -11.13 -13.39
N PRO A 63 7.91 -10.18 -13.15
CA PRO A 63 6.54 -10.47 -12.75
C PRO A 63 5.82 -11.47 -13.66
N CYS A 64 6.10 -11.39 -14.97
CA CYS A 64 5.53 -12.27 -16.00
C CYS A 64 5.98 -13.73 -15.92
N LEU A 65 7.06 -14.03 -15.18
CA LEU A 65 7.58 -15.39 -15.00
C LEU A 65 7.13 -16.02 -13.67
N GLN A 66 6.37 -15.30 -12.85
CA GLN A 66 5.84 -15.85 -11.61
C GLN A 66 4.67 -16.80 -11.92
N ALA A 67 4.63 -17.97 -11.25
CA ALA A 67 3.55 -18.96 -11.41
C ALA A 67 2.16 -18.33 -11.19
N GLU A 68 2.11 -17.32 -10.33
CA GLU A 68 1.02 -16.39 -10.25
C GLU A 68 1.56 -14.97 -10.46
N PRO A 69 1.04 -14.20 -11.44
CA PRO A 69 1.50 -12.83 -11.62
C PRO A 69 1.17 -12.02 -10.36
N PRO A 70 2.07 -11.13 -9.94
CA PRO A 70 1.92 -10.37 -8.71
C PRO A 70 0.89 -9.24 -8.84
N GLY A 71 0.38 -9.01 -10.06
CA GLY A 71 -0.64 -8.04 -10.39
C GLY A 71 -2.07 -8.57 -10.27
N GLY A 72 -2.94 -7.70 -9.77
CA GLY A 72 -4.41 -7.81 -9.86
C GLY A 72 -4.97 -6.54 -10.47
N VAL A 73 -5.36 -5.59 -9.62
CA VAL A 73 -6.05 -4.34 -10.00
C VAL A 73 -5.10 -3.18 -10.33
N SER A 74 -3.83 -3.23 -9.89
CA SER A 74 -2.84 -2.18 -10.14
C SER A 74 -1.54 -2.73 -10.72
N THR A 75 -0.85 -1.91 -11.49
CA THR A 75 0.51 -2.19 -11.96
C THR A 75 1.46 -2.24 -10.77
N GLU A 76 2.12 -3.38 -10.57
CA GLU A 76 3.10 -3.52 -9.51
C GLU A 76 4.43 -2.84 -9.90
N PRO A 77 5.10 -2.11 -8.99
CA PRO A 77 6.43 -1.60 -9.22
C PRO A 77 7.43 -2.72 -9.54
N ALA A 78 8.39 -2.45 -10.43
CA ALA A 78 9.40 -3.43 -10.85
C ALA A 78 10.28 -3.96 -9.70
N ASP A 79 10.39 -3.21 -8.61
CA ASP A 79 11.11 -3.56 -7.39
C ASP A 79 10.19 -4.06 -6.27
N HIS A 80 8.91 -4.31 -6.55
CA HIS A 80 7.89 -4.66 -5.55
C HIS A 80 7.75 -3.60 -4.42
N ALA A 81 8.17 -2.35 -4.68
CA ALA A 81 8.35 -1.30 -3.69
C ALA A 81 9.30 -1.70 -2.53
N LEU A 82 10.27 -2.58 -2.80
CA LEU A 82 11.31 -2.98 -1.86
C LEU A 82 12.63 -2.34 -2.25
N GLY A 83 13.34 -1.79 -1.27
CA GLY A 83 14.72 -1.38 -1.48
C GLY A 83 15.56 -1.39 -0.21
N ARG A 84 16.86 -1.18 -0.39
CA ARG A 84 17.83 -1.29 0.70
C ARG A 84 17.92 0.03 1.45
N SER A 85 17.63 -0.01 2.74
CA SER A 85 17.84 1.09 3.67
C SER A 85 18.69 0.62 4.86
N ARG A 86 18.84 1.46 5.89
CA ARG A 86 19.62 1.11 7.10
C ARG A 86 19.02 -0.12 7.78
N GLY A 87 19.77 -1.22 7.75
CA GLY A 87 19.42 -2.48 8.43
C GLY A 87 18.55 -3.46 7.63
N GLY A 88 18.47 -3.35 6.31
CA GLY A 88 17.87 -4.39 5.46
C GLY A 88 16.98 -3.87 4.33
N LEU A 89 16.06 -4.71 3.87
CA LEU A 89 15.03 -4.33 2.91
C LEU A 89 13.89 -3.59 3.61
N SER A 90 13.38 -2.56 2.96
CA SER A 90 12.22 -1.81 3.43
C SER A 90 11.39 -1.23 2.28
N THR A 91 10.14 -0.92 2.61
CA THR A 91 9.19 -0.17 1.78
C THR A 91 8.91 1.16 2.46
N LYS A 92 8.72 2.20 1.67
CA LYS A 92 8.24 3.49 2.14
C LYS A 92 6.82 3.73 1.67
N LEU A 93 5.96 4.08 2.62
CA LEU A 93 4.56 4.44 2.43
C LEU A 93 4.48 5.96 2.50
N HIS A 94 4.04 6.59 1.42
CA HIS A 94 3.76 8.02 1.39
C HIS A 94 2.24 8.20 1.44
N LEU A 95 1.76 8.96 2.43
CA LEU A 95 0.34 9.03 2.77
C LEU A 95 -0.13 10.48 2.72
N ALA A 96 -1.31 10.70 2.15
CA ALA A 96 -2.11 11.89 2.44
C ALA A 96 -3.22 11.52 3.41
N CYS A 97 -3.25 12.18 4.56
CA CYS A 97 -4.28 11.99 5.57
C CYS A 97 -4.97 13.31 5.86
N GLU A 98 -6.27 13.25 6.05
CA GLU A 98 -7.05 14.39 6.54
C GLU A 98 -6.97 14.46 8.09
N GLN A 99 -7.22 15.64 8.68
CA GLN A 99 -7.12 15.92 10.12
C GLN A 99 -7.81 14.88 11.02
N GLY A 100 -8.91 14.27 10.55
CA GLY A 100 -9.60 13.16 11.20
C GLY A 100 -8.89 11.80 11.13
N ARG A 101 -7.62 11.76 10.72
CA ARG A 101 -6.79 10.55 10.54
C ARG A 101 -7.33 9.58 9.50
N ARG A 102 -8.02 10.11 8.50
CA ARG A 102 -8.57 9.33 7.38
C ARG A 102 -7.63 9.39 6.20
N LEU A 103 -7.27 8.22 5.68
CA LEU A 103 -6.40 8.08 4.53
C LEU A 103 -7.13 8.57 3.28
N LEU A 104 -6.52 9.47 2.53
CA LEU A 104 -7.02 10.01 1.26
C LEU A 104 -6.27 9.43 0.05
N SER A 105 -4.96 9.23 0.18
CA SER A 105 -4.11 8.70 -0.88
C SER A 105 -2.89 7.99 -0.30
N LEU A 106 -2.42 6.94 -0.98
CA LEU A 106 -1.25 6.14 -0.60
C LEU A 106 -0.41 5.83 -1.84
N VAL A 107 0.89 6.10 -1.76
CA VAL A 107 1.88 5.70 -2.75
C VAL A 107 2.97 4.85 -2.09
N LEU A 108 3.31 3.73 -2.72
CA LEU A 108 4.37 2.84 -2.26
C LEU A 108 5.63 3.00 -3.09
N THR A 109 6.78 3.06 -2.43
CA THR A 109 8.09 3.10 -3.08
C THR A 109 9.12 2.29 -2.31
N ALA A 110 10.26 1.99 -2.93
CA ALA A 110 11.41 1.43 -2.24
C ALA A 110 11.87 2.29 -1.05
N GLY A 111 12.24 1.66 0.07
CA GLY A 111 12.45 2.33 1.36
C GLY A 111 13.49 3.45 1.41
N GLN A 112 14.45 3.49 0.49
CA GLN A 112 15.47 4.53 0.36
C GLN A 112 15.04 5.75 -0.45
N ARG A 113 13.85 5.74 -1.07
CA ARG A 113 13.35 6.87 -1.85
C ARG A 113 13.07 8.06 -0.94
N GLY A 114 13.36 9.27 -1.42
CA GLY A 114 13.02 10.52 -0.73
C GLY A 114 11.55 10.87 -0.87
N ASP A 115 11.08 11.78 -0.01
CA ASP A 115 9.65 12.06 0.17
C ASP A 115 9.18 13.17 -0.78
N ALA A 116 9.99 14.23 -0.92
CA ALA A 116 9.67 15.36 -1.79
C ALA A 116 9.27 14.96 -3.22
N PRO A 117 9.96 14.03 -3.91
CA PRO A 117 9.57 13.61 -5.26
C PRO A 117 8.24 12.84 -5.33
N GLN A 118 7.73 12.34 -4.19
CA GLN A 118 6.47 11.59 -4.13
C GLN A 118 5.28 12.45 -3.73
N PHE A 119 5.51 13.68 -3.28
CA PHE A 119 4.47 14.60 -2.83
C PHE A 119 3.40 14.81 -3.92
N GLU A 120 3.82 15.14 -5.15
CA GLU A 120 2.90 15.35 -6.28
C GLU A 120 2.07 14.11 -6.58
N ALA A 121 2.70 12.92 -6.57
CA ALA A 121 2.01 11.65 -6.84
C ALA A 121 0.97 11.33 -5.76
N VAL A 122 1.30 11.57 -4.49
CA VAL A 122 0.38 11.38 -3.37
C VAL A 122 -0.81 12.33 -3.49
N MET A 123 -0.58 13.62 -3.71
CA MET A 123 -1.64 14.62 -3.86
C MET A 123 -2.52 14.33 -5.07
N ALA A 124 -1.92 13.96 -6.21
CA ALA A 124 -2.64 13.59 -7.42
C ALA A 124 -3.52 12.36 -7.24
N GLY A 125 -3.24 11.50 -6.26
CA GLY A 125 -4.02 10.30 -5.94
C GLY A 125 -5.23 10.54 -5.03
N ILE A 126 -5.42 11.74 -4.46
CA ILE A 126 -6.56 12.03 -3.58
C ILE A 126 -7.86 11.96 -4.38
N ARG A 127 -8.72 11.00 -4.03
CA ARG A 127 -10.06 10.82 -4.61
C ARG A 127 -11.00 10.45 -3.48
N VAL A 128 -12.18 11.07 -3.48
CA VAL A 128 -13.26 10.85 -2.52
C VAL A 128 -14.54 10.74 -3.32
#